data_AF-A0A9E5WUU8-F1
#
_entry.id   AF-A0A9E5WUU8-F1
#
_cell.length_a   1.000
_cell.length_b   1.000
_cell.length_c   1.000
_cell.angle_alpha   90.00
_cell.angle_beta   90.00
_cell.angle_gamma   90.00
#
_symmetry.space_group_name_H-M   'P 1'
#
loop_
_entity.id
_entity.type
_entity.pdbx_description
1 polymer ?
#
loop_
_entity_poly.entity_id
_entity_poly.type
_entity_poly.pdbx_seq_one_letter_code
_entity_poly.pdbx_strand_id
1 'polypeptide(L)'
;MMNLKRAGIAAIFAGMMAFGSANAATITAGDEADANGNVDDTLTSQFGGDLLVTFISRSAGFTSDLYLQIMAGGESFLFDNTVAGGTSVTLAGPAAAGEIWFRLSVVDSGDSWESGDLGRNTDGFVHAVITAMGGGIFNIGFEDLPGPFSGLEPDYNDFIFSVQEVPIPGAAILLLSGLAGLGFAGRKKKA
;
A
#
# COMPACT_ATOMS: atom_id res chain seq x y z
N MET A 1 47.08 -22.60 -45.62
CA MET A 1 46.84 -22.93 -44.19
C MET A 1 47.03 -21.68 -43.36
N MET A 2 45.97 -21.06 -42.86
CA MET A 2 45.77 -20.62 -41.45
C MET A 2 44.46 -19.81 -41.36
N ASN A 3 43.53 -20.31 -40.56
CA ASN A 3 42.21 -19.71 -40.27
C ASN A 3 42.34 -18.65 -39.17
N LEU A 4 41.82 -17.44 -39.39
CA LEU A 4 41.42 -16.54 -38.31
C LEU A 4 39.95 -16.14 -38.49
N LYS A 5 39.05 -16.92 -37.89
CA LYS A 5 37.73 -16.45 -37.46
C LYS A 5 37.80 -16.30 -35.95
N ARG A 6 37.95 -15.06 -35.47
CA ARG A 6 37.63 -14.70 -34.08
C ARG A 6 36.69 -13.51 -34.12
N ALA A 7 35.41 -13.82 -34.09
CA ALA A 7 34.36 -12.90 -33.75
C ALA A 7 34.59 -12.45 -32.30
N GLY A 8 34.86 -11.15 -32.10
CA GLY A 8 34.83 -10.54 -30.79
C GLY A 8 33.39 -10.51 -30.30
N ILE A 9 33.05 -11.35 -29.33
CA ILE A 9 31.80 -11.24 -28.59
C ILE A 9 31.94 -10.06 -27.63
N ALA A 10 30.99 -9.14 -27.74
CA ALA A 10 30.85 -7.91 -27.01
C ALA A 10 31.03 -8.10 -25.49
N ALA A 11 31.89 -7.27 -24.91
CA ALA A 11 31.84 -6.95 -23.50
C ALA A 11 30.60 -6.07 -23.26
N ILE A 12 29.53 -6.67 -22.74
CA ILE A 12 28.48 -5.92 -22.03
C ILE A 12 28.69 -6.24 -20.55
N PHE A 13 29.65 -5.56 -19.94
CA PHE A 13 29.74 -5.39 -18.50
C PHE A 13 29.34 -3.94 -18.21
N ALA A 14 28.04 -3.68 -18.19
CA ALA A 14 27.48 -2.44 -17.69
C ALA A 14 26.21 -2.80 -16.93
N GLY A 15 26.25 -2.67 -15.59
CA GLY A 15 25.08 -2.85 -14.74
C GLY A 15 25.22 -3.84 -13.57
N MET A 16 26.40 -4.04 -12.99
CA MET A 16 26.51 -4.57 -11.62
C MET A 16 27.18 -3.51 -10.76
N MET A 17 26.40 -2.56 -10.23
CA MET A 17 26.67 -1.83 -8.99
C MET A 17 25.40 -1.12 -8.54
N ALA A 18 24.56 -1.84 -7.80
CA ALA A 18 23.67 -1.31 -6.77
C ALA A 18 23.03 -2.49 -6.01
N PHE A 19 23.83 -3.25 -5.25
CA PHE A 19 23.27 -4.03 -4.14
C PHE A 19 23.31 -3.15 -2.89
N GLY A 20 22.59 -2.04 -2.96
CA GLY A 20 22.32 -1.16 -1.82
C GLY A 20 20.93 -1.49 -1.29
N SER A 21 20.88 -1.92 -0.02
CA SER A 21 19.69 -2.21 0.80
C SER A 21 18.60 -3.12 0.20
N ALA A 22 18.46 -4.31 0.77
CA ALA A 22 17.16 -4.99 0.79
C ALA A 22 16.22 -4.21 1.72
N ASN A 23 15.64 -3.13 1.22
CA ASN A 23 14.55 -2.30 1.77
C ASN A 23 13.96 -1.58 0.53
N ALA A 24 12.67 -1.42 0.30
CA ALA A 24 11.49 -1.68 1.09
C ALA A 24 10.35 -1.93 0.09
N ALA A 25 9.41 -2.79 0.43
CA ALA A 25 8.09 -2.64 -0.18
C ALA A 25 7.60 -1.24 0.23
N THR A 26 7.32 -0.40 -0.76
CA THR A 26 7.20 1.05 -0.57
C THR A 26 5.82 1.43 -1.06
N ILE A 27 4.99 1.92 -0.15
CA ILE A 27 3.75 2.60 -0.49
C ILE A 27 4.10 4.06 -0.77
N THR A 28 3.45 4.66 -1.76
CA THR A 28 3.54 6.10 -2.04
C THR A 28 2.21 6.74 -1.67
N ALA A 29 2.25 7.86 -0.93
CA ALA A 29 1.09 8.72 -0.72
C ALA A 29 0.97 9.75 -1.85
N GLY A 30 -0.26 10.14 -2.17
CA GLY A 30 -0.61 11.22 -3.09
C GLY A 30 -0.38 12.60 -2.47
N ASP A 31 -1.10 13.60 -2.97
CA ASP A 31 -1.13 14.91 -2.31
C ASP A 31 -1.77 14.78 -0.91
N GLU A 32 -1.31 15.57 0.05
CA GLU A 32 -1.90 15.60 1.39
C GLU A 32 -3.29 16.25 1.31
N ALA A 33 -4.28 15.67 1.99
CA ALA A 33 -5.60 16.30 2.11
C ALA A 33 -5.49 17.73 2.66
N ASP A 34 -6.30 18.66 2.14
CA ASP A 34 -6.42 19.97 2.78
C ASP A 34 -7.17 19.83 4.13
N ALA A 35 -7.02 20.79 5.03
CA ALA A 35 -7.67 20.78 6.35
C ALA A 35 -9.21 20.76 6.29
N ASN A 36 -9.80 20.88 5.11
CA ASN A 36 -11.23 20.87 4.88
C ASN A 36 -11.71 19.59 4.17
N GLY A 37 -10.82 18.63 3.88
CA GLY A 37 -11.14 17.40 3.16
C GLY A 37 -11.50 17.59 1.69
N ASN A 38 -11.02 18.64 1.02
CA ASN A 38 -11.38 18.96 -0.38
C ASN A 38 -10.37 18.48 -1.44
N VAL A 39 -9.34 17.74 -1.03
CA VAL A 39 -8.26 17.27 -1.91
C VAL A 39 -8.08 15.78 -1.67
N ASP A 40 -7.99 15.02 -2.76
CA ASP A 40 -7.75 13.58 -2.75
C ASP A 40 -6.48 13.24 -1.98
N ASP A 41 -6.52 12.17 -1.20
CA ASP A 41 -5.37 11.66 -0.45
C ASP A 41 -5.26 10.14 -0.63
N THR A 42 -4.39 9.72 -1.55
CA THR A 42 -4.35 8.35 -2.09
C THR A 42 -3.12 7.58 -1.66
N LEU A 43 -3.23 6.25 -1.54
CA LEU A 43 -2.08 5.36 -1.33
C LEU A 43 -1.92 4.43 -2.53
N THR A 44 -0.70 4.26 -3.02
CA THR A 44 -0.39 3.34 -4.13
C THR A 44 0.72 2.37 -3.75
N SER A 45 0.46 1.09 -3.98
CA SER A 45 1.45 0.01 -3.86
C SER A 45 2.48 0.10 -4.99
N GLN A 46 3.78 0.19 -4.70
CA GLN A 46 4.79 0.18 -5.78
C GLN A 46 5.06 -1.23 -6.32
N PHE A 47 5.03 -2.25 -5.46
CA PHE A 47 5.55 -3.59 -5.81
C PHE A 47 4.51 -4.71 -5.74
N GLY A 48 3.30 -4.43 -5.24
CA GLY A 48 2.22 -5.40 -5.10
C GLY A 48 2.50 -6.44 -4.01
N GLY A 49 3.02 -5.99 -2.86
CA GLY A 49 3.27 -6.84 -1.69
C GLY A 49 2.01 -7.08 -0.86
N ASP A 50 2.08 -8.07 0.04
CA ASP A 50 1.08 -8.21 1.11
C ASP A 50 1.08 -6.94 1.98
N LEU A 51 -0.07 -6.58 2.52
CA LEU A 51 -0.23 -5.45 3.42
C LEU A 51 -0.29 -5.94 4.86
N LEU A 52 0.50 -5.33 5.74
CA LEU A 52 0.33 -5.42 7.19
C LEU A 52 -0.44 -4.19 7.63
N VAL A 53 -1.64 -4.40 8.16
CA VAL A 53 -2.48 -3.35 8.73
C VAL A 53 -2.54 -3.54 10.24
N THR A 54 -2.32 -2.48 11.00
CA THR A 54 -2.30 -2.51 12.47
C THR A 54 -3.25 -1.45 13.02
N PHE A 55 -4.22 -1.86 13.83
CA PHE A 55 -5.08 -0.93 14.55
C PHE A 55 -4.26 -0.16 15.60
N ILE A 56 -4.42 1.16 15.65
CA ILE A 56 -3.68 2.03 16.58
C ILE A 56 -4.60 2.48 17.70
N SER A 57 -5.67 3.21 17.35
CA SER A 57 -6.55 3.84 18.33
C SER A 57 -7.87 4.26 17.70
N ARG A 58 -8.80 4.64 18.56
CA ARG A 58 -10.06 5.31 18.21
C ARG A 58 -10.37 6.40 19.21
N SER A 59 -11.07 7.44 18.77
CA SER A 59 -11.72 8.42 19.63
C SER A 59 -13.15 8.73 19.17
N ALA A 60 -13.78 7.78 18.47
CA ALA A 60 -15.14 7.87 17.99
C ALA A 60 -16.20 7.72 19.10
N GLY A 61 -17.29 8.48 18.96
CA GLY A 61 -18.55 8.26 19.69
C GLY A 61 -19.40 7.13 19.09
N PHE A 62 -19.14 6.72 17.85
CA PHE A 62 -19.88 5.70 17.12
C PHE A 62 -19.13 4.36 17.01
N THR A 63 -19.87 3.31 16.71
CA THR A 63 -19.37 1.99 16.32
C THR A 63 -19.06 1.97 14.84
N SER A 64 -17.84 1.58 14.50
CA SER A 64 -17.38 1.56 13.11
C SER A 64 -16.61 0.29 12.78
N ASP A 65 -16.82 -0.22 11.57
CA ASP A 65 -16.13 -1.36 11.00
C ASP A 65 -15.20 -0.88 9.87
N LEU A 66 -13.94 -1.34 9.91
CA LEU A 66 -12.91 -1.04 8.92
C LEU A 66 -12.76 -2.19 7.94
N TYR A 67 -12.71 -1.84 6.66
CA TYR A 67 -12.51 -2.76 5.56
C TYR A 67 -11.39 -2.29 4.63
N LEU A 68 -10.65 -3.23 4.05
CA LEU A 68 -9.86 -2.97 2.84
C LEU A 68 -10.75 -3.16 1.62
N GLN A 69 -10.69 -2.19 0.71
CA GLN A 69 -11.30 -2.26 -0.61
C GLN A 69 -10.18 -2.41 -1.66
N ILE A 70 -10.31 -3.41 -2.54
CA ILE A 70 -9.38 -3.60 -3.66
C ILE A 70 -10.19 -3.63 -4.96
N MET A 71 -9.81 -2.79 -5.94
CA MET A 71 -10.50 -2.58 -7.25
C MET A 71 -10.71 -3.89 -8.03
N ALA A 72 -9.99 -4.95 -7.67
CA ALA A 72 -10.03 -6.25 -8.32
C ALA A 72 -10.25 -7.45 -7.36
N GLY A 73 -10.43 -7.21 -6.05
CA GLY A 73 -10.39 -8.26 -5.02
C GLY A 73 -11.64 -8.41 -4.16
N GLY A 74 -12.58 -7.46 -4.24
CA GLY A 74 -13.71 -7.38 -3.31
C GLY A 74 -13.30 -6.74 -1.98
N GLU A 75 -14.20 -6.83 -1.02
CA GLU A 75 -14.05 -6.24 0.31
C GLU A 75 -13.47 -7.26 1.31
N SER A 76 -12.52 -6.84 2.13
CA SER A 76 -11.99 -7.62 3.25
C SER A 76 -12.17 -6.88 4.57
N PHE A 77 -12.91 -7.47 5.50
CA PHE A 77 -13.00 -6.95 6.87
C PHE A 77 -11.64 -7.00 7.55
N LEU A 78 -11.27 -5.92 8.24
CA LEU A 78 -10.01 -5.80 8.96
C LEU A 78 -10.25 -5.77 10.46
N PHE A 79 -10.99 -4.77 10.93
CA PHE A 79 -11.18 -4.47 12.35
C PHE A 79 -12.58 -3.92 12.58
N ASP A 80 -13.16 -4.23 13.72
CA ASP A 80 -14.19 -3.39 14.31
C ASP A 80 -13.50 -2.41 15.28
N ASN A 81 -14.23 -1.39 15.72
CA ASN A 81 -13.66 -0.41 16.62
C ASN A 81 -13.44 -0.94 18.05
N THR A 82 -13.82 -2.19 18.37
CA THR A 82 -13.63 -2.81 19.69
C THR A 82 -12.30 -3.52 19.86
N VAL A 83 -11.54 -3.70 18.77
CA VAL A 83 -10.23 -4.36 18.81
C VAL A 83 -9.23 -3.58 19.66
N ALA A 84 -8.26 -4.30 20.23
CA ALA A 84 -7.22 -3.69 21.05
C ALA A 84 -6.18 -2.97 20.18
N GLY A 85 -5.66 -1.84 20.66
CA GLY A 85 -4.51 -1.17 20.06
C GLY A 85 -3.33 -2.12 19.87
N GLY A 86 -2.74 -2.13 18.66
CA GLY A 86 -1.67 -3.03 18.25
C GLY A 86 -2.13 -4.32 17.56
N THR A 87 -3.43 -4.62 17.53
CA THR A 87 -3.95 -5.77 16.76
C THR A 87 -3.63 -5.58 15.28
N SER A 88 -3.10 -6.64 14.63
CA SER A 88 -2.64 -6.57 13.24
C SER A 88 -3.22 -7.69 12.39
N VAL A 89 -3.45 -7.40 11.11
CA VAL A 89 -3.88 -8.35 10.08
C VAL A 89 -2.93 -8.23 8.89
N THR A 90 -2.57 -9.37 8.29
CA THR A 90 -1.86 -9.41 7.02
C THR A 90 -2.78 -9.94 5.93
N LEU A 91 -2.82 -9.25 4.80
CA LEU A 91 -3.65 -9.62 3.67
C LEU A 91 -2.94 -9.36 2.35
N ALA A 92 -3.43 -10.00 1.30
CA ALA A 92 -2.92 -9.74 -0.05
C ALA A 92 -3.18 -8.28 -0.43
N GLY A 93 -2.12 -7.58 -0.82
CA GLY A 93 -2.24 -6.23 -1.37
C GLY A 93 -2.71 -6.24 -2.82
N PRO A 94 -2.89 -5.05 -3.42
CA PRO A 94 -3.17 -4.94 -4.84
C PRO A 94 -1.96 -5.40 -5.68
N ALA A 95 -2.14 -5.50 -7.00
CA ALA A 95 -0.99 -5.64 -7.90
C ALA A 95 -0.08 -4.40 -7.81
N ALA A 96 1.17 -4.54 -8.28
CA ALA A 96 2.09 -3.40 -8.38
C ALA A 96 1.46 -2.22 -9.14
N ALA A 97 1.72 -1.01 -8.65
CA ALA A 97 1.10 0.25 -9.06
C ALA A 97 -0.43 0.33 -8.82
N GLY A 98 -1.00 -0.61 -8.06
CA GLY A 98 -2.41 -0.58 -7.67
C GLY A 98 -2.65 0.33 -6.47
N GLU A 99 -3.80 1.01 -6.48
CA GLU A 99 -4.25 1.82 -5.37
C GLU A 99 -4.64 0.95 -4.17
N ILE A 100 -4.34 1.46 -2.98
CA ILE A 100 -4.76 0.93 -1.68
C ILE A 100 -5.74 1.95 -1.12
N TRP A 101 -7.00 1.56 -0.91
CA TRP A 101 -7.93 2.41 -0.17
C TRP A 101 -8.81 1.57 0.76
N PHE A 102 -9.36 2.25 1.75
CA PHE A 102 -10.07 1.65 2.87
C PHE A 102 -11.48 2.23 2.93
N ARG A 103 -12.40 1.45 3.50
CA ARG A 103 -13.76 1.89 3.81
C ARG A 103 -13.98 1.79 5.31
N LEU A 104 -14.47 2.87 5.91
CA LEU A 104 -15.06 2.89 7.22
C LEU A 104 -16.59 2.77 7.07
N SER A 105 -17.19 1.78 7.71
CA SER A 105 -18.65 1.66 7.81
C SER A 105 -19.08 2.05 9.21
N VAL A 106 -19.89 3.09 9.32
CA VAL A 106 -20.40 3.58 10.61
C VAL A 106 -21.68 2.83 10.92
N VAL A 107 -21.61 1.88 11.83
CA VAL A 107 -22.69 0.91 12.12
C VAL A 107 -23.94 1.62 12.65
N ASP A 108 -23.75 2.64 13.49
CA ASP A 108 -24.84 3.35 14.14
C ASP A 108 -25.68 4.20 13.18
N SER A 109 -25.04 4.91 12.24
CA SER A 109 -25.73 5.78 11.27
C SER A 109 -26.06 5.05 9.96
N GLY A 110 -25.32 3.99 9.63
CA GLY A 110 -25.37 3.29 8.35
C GLY A 110 -24.56 3.98 7.25
N ASP A 111 -23.81 5.04 7.58
CA ASP A 111 -22.96 5.73 6.63
C ASP A 111 -21.72 4.91 6.28
N SER A 112 -21.09 5.23 5.16
CA SER A 112 -19.84 4.61 4.76
C SER A 112 -18.94 5.60 4.05
N TRP A 113 -17.69 5.63 4.50
CA TRP A 113 -16.69 6.62 4.11
C TRP A 113 -15.46 5.92 3.57
N GLU A 114 -14.91 6.41 2.46
CA GLU A 114 -13.77 5.85 1.76
C GLU A 114 -12.57 6.81 1.80
N SER A 115 -11.37 6.24 1.89
CA SER A 115 -10.11 6.99 1.71
C SER A 115 -9.79 7.20 0.22
N GLY A 116 -8.85 8.08 -0.10
CA GLY A 116 -8.44 8.32 -1.48
C GLY A 116 -9.17 9.50 -2.11
N ASP A 117 -9.78 9.22 -3.26
CA ASP A 117 -10.55 10.18 -4.07
C ASP A 117 -11.81 10.67 -3.34
N LEU A 118 -11.97 11.99 -3.21
CA LEU A 118 -13.16 12.61 -2.60
C LEU A 118 -14.44 12.26 -3.34
N GLY A 119 -14.35 11.97 -4.65
CA GLY A 119 -15.47 11.57 -5.49
C GLY A 119 -16.09 10.22 -5.12
N ARG A 120 -15.43 9.44 -4.25
CA ARG A 120 -15.97 8.18 -3.69
C ARG A 120 -16.99 8.40 -2.60
N ASN A 121 -16.89 9.52 -1.88
CA ASN A 121 -17.78 9.85 -0.79
C ASN A 121 -18.99 10.62 -1.30
N THR A 122 -20.18 10.23 -0.82
CA THR A 122 -21.45 10.77 -1.34
C THR A 122 -21.67 12.25 -1.05
N ASP A 123 -20.96 12.80 -0.06
CA ASP A 123 -20.97 14.21 0.30
C ASP A 123 -19.85 15.02 -0.38
N GLY A 124 -18.94 14.35 -1.09
CA GLY A 124 -17.84 14.96 -1.84
C GLY A 124 -16.68 15.43 -0.97
N PHE A 125 -16.52 14.89 0.24
CA PHE A 125 -15.39 15.19 1.13
C PHE A 125 -14.47 13.98 1.32
N VAL A 126 -13.21 14.23 1.66
CA VAL A 126 -12.28 13.20 2.12
C VAL A 126 -12.51 12.93 3.60
N HIS A 127 -12.77 11.66 3.90
CA HIS A 127 -12.99 11.16 5.26
C HIS A 127 -11.79 10.45 5.86
N ALA A 128 -10.65 10.44 5.17
CA ALA A 128 -9.43 9.84 5.70
C ALA A 128 -8.19 10.65 5.33
N VAL A 129 -7.32 10.87 6.30
CA VAL A 129 -6.01 11.50 6.09
C VAL A 129 -4.91 10.45 6.23
N ILE A 130 -3.94 10.50 5.34
CA ILE A 130 -2.77 9.65 5.31
C ILE A 130 -1.56 10.45 5.78
N THR A 131 -0.87 9.94 6.80
CA THR A 131 0.34 10.56 7.34
C THR A 131 1.51 9.59 7.25
N ALA A 132 2.59 10.01 6.57
CA ALA A 132 3.82 9.24 6.51
C ALA A 132 4.53 9.24 7.88
N MET A 133 4.71 8.05 8.47
CA MET A 133 5.42 7.87 9.75
C MET A 133 6.92 7.59 9.58
N GLY A 134 7.36 7.41 8.33
CA GLY A 134 8.70 6.96 7.98
C GLY A 134 8.83 5.43 7.90
N GLY A 135 9.91 4.95 7.28
CA GLY A 135 10.18 3.51 7.17
C GLY A 135 9.18 2.73 6.30
N GLY A 136 8.41 3.40 5.45
CA GLY A 136 7.36 2.77 4.62
C GLY A 136 6.04 2.52 5.37
N ILE A 137 5.88 3.12 6.55
CA ILE A 137 4.68 3.05 7.37
C ILE A 137 3.86 4.33 7.17
N PHE A 138 2.56 4.16 6.95
CA PHE A 138 1.60 5.24 6.83
C PHE A 138 0.51 5.05 7.88
N ASN A 139 0.20 6.10 8.63
CA ASN A 139 -1.00 6.15 9.47
C ASN A 139 -2.16 6.67 8.63
N ILE A 140 -3.34 6.09 8.83
CA ILE A 140 -4.59 6.51 8.23
C ILE A 140 -5.56 6.76 9.37
N GLY A 141 -6.04 8.00 9.45
CA GLY A 141 -7.06 8.43 10.39
C GLY A 141 -8.35 8.75 9.65
N PHE A 142 -9.48 8.22 10.11
CA PHE A 142 -10.80 8.50 9.56
C PHE A 142 -11.62 9.47 10.42
N GLU A 143 -12.56 10.17 9.78
CA GLU A 143 -13.67 10.91 10.37
C GLU A 143 -14.99 10.17 10.07
N ASP A 144 -15.81 9.92 11.10
CA ASP A 144 -17.03 9.11 11.00
C ASP A 144 -18.32 9.91 10.73
N LEU A 145 -18.27 11.25 10.81
CA LEU A 145 -19.40 12.12 10.51
C LEU A 145 -19.40 12.66 9.07
N PRO A 146 -20.59 12.87 8.45
CA PRO A 146 -20.70 13.47 7.13
C PRO A 146 -20.25 14.94 7.11
N GLY A 147 -19.68 15.36 5.98
CA GLY A 147 -19.42 16.76 5.67
C GLY A 147 -20.68 17.57 5.35
N PRO A 148 -20.58 18.91 5.25
CA PRO A 148 -19.39 19.72 5.53
C PRO A 148 -19.12 19.78 7.05
N PHE A 149 -17.85 19.66 7.43
CA PHE A 149 -17.42 19.75 8.82
C PHE A 149 -17.75 21.16 9.34
N SER A 150 -18.60 21.23 10.37
CA SER A 150 -19.39 22.43 10.72
C SER A 150 -18.61 23.57 11.42
N GLY A 151 -17.43 23.93 10.90
CA GLY A 151 -16.57 25.00 11.42
C GLY A 151 -15.56 24.55 12.47
N LEU A 152 -15.49 23.25 12.75
CA LEU A 152 -14.36 22.59 13.38
C LEU A 152 -13.63 21.80 12.30
N GLU A 153 -12.30 21.90 12.27
CA GLU A 153 -11.48 21.06 11.39
C GLU A 153 -11.70 19.59 11.80
N PRO A 154 -11.99 18.68 10.85
CA PRO A 154 -12.06 17.25 11.14
C PRO A 154 -10.74 16.81 11.75
N ASP A 155 -10.79 16.11 12.88
CA ASP A 155 -9.60 15.72 13.63
C ASP A 155 -9.08 14.32 13.22
N TYR A 156 -9.85 13.61 12.38
CA TYR A 156 -9.53 12.33 11.77
C TYR A 156 -9.06 11.28 12.79
N ASN A 157 -9.58 11.34 14.02
CA ASN A 157 -9.15 10.48 15.11
C ASN A 157 -10.19 9.41 15.51
N ASP A 158 -11.31 9.35 14.81
CA ASP A 158 -12.41 8.42 15.07
C ASP A 158 -11.96 6.97 14.90
N PHE A 159 -11.14 6.71 13.87
CA PHE A 159 -10.54 5.41 13.63
C PHE A 159 -9.15 5.54 13.02
N ILE A 160 -8.11 5.11 13.76
CA ILE A 160 -6.71 5.23 13.34
C ILE A 160 -6.06 3.85 13.23
N PHE A 161 -5.41 3.60 12.09
CA PHE A 161 -4.60 2.41 11.85
C PHE A 161 -3.35 2.74 11.05
N SER A 162 -2.35 1.87 11.07
CA SER A 162 -1.21 1.96 10.16
C SER A 162 -1.27 0.90 9.08
N VAL A 163 -0.74 1.20 7.91
CA VAL A 163 -0.47 0.26 6.83
C VAL A 163 0.98 0.32 6.41
N GLN A 164 1.53 -0.84 6.07
CA GLN A 164 2.80 -0.97 5.36
C GLN A 164 2.75 -2.19 4.44
N GLU A 165 3.50 -2.17 3.36
CA GLU A 165 3.74 -3.40 2.60
C GLU A 165 4.75 -4.28 3.36
N VAL A 166 4.49 -5.58 3.37
CA VAL A 166 5.40 -6.60 3.89
C VAL A 166 6.54 -6.78 2.88
N PRO A 167 7.81 -6.50 3.26
CA PRO A 167 8.92 -6.67 2.35
C PRO A 167 9.08 -8.14 1.92
N ILE A 168 9.14 -8.39 0.61
CA ILE A 168 9.54 -9.70 0.11
C ILE A 168 10.99 -9.95 0.58
N PRO A 169 11.28 -11.06 1.29
CA PRO A 169 12.63 -11.34 1.76
C PRO A 169 13.61 -11.31 0.59
N GLY A 170 14.71 -10.54 0.69
CA GLY A 170 15.69 -10.39 -0.39
C GLY A 170 16.25 -11.74 -0.89
N ALA A 171 16.26 -12.77 -0.03
CA ALA A 171 16.61 -14.14 -0.39
C ALA A 171 15.68 -14.73 -1.46
N ALA A 172 14.38 -14.40 -1.47
CA ALA A 172 13.45 -14.87 -2.49
C ALA A 172 13.75 -14.23 -3.85
N ILE A 173 14.10 -12.94 -3.87
CA ILE A 173 14.52 -12.23 -5.10
C ILE A 173 15.82 -12.83 -5.64
N LEU A 174 16.79 -13.11 -4.77
CA LEU A 174 18.05 -13.77 -5.15
C LEU A 174 17.83 -15.20 -5.64
N LEU A 175 16.91 -15.94 -5.03
CA LEU A 175 16.56 -17.29 -5.45
C LEU A 175 15.91 -17.29 -6.84
N LEU A 176 14.93 -16.42 -7.07
CA LEU A 176 14.24 -16.29 -8.36
C LEU A 176 15.21 -15.86 -9.48
N SER A 177 16.05 -14.85 -9.22
CA SER A 177 17.06 -14.41 -10.19
C SER A 177 18.12 -15.48 -10.45
N GLY A 178 18.56 -16.21 -9.42
CA GLY A 178 19.46 -17.35 -9.55
C GLY A 178 18.87 -18.47 -10.42
N LEU A 179 17.61 -18.84 -10.16
CA LEU A 179 16.88 -19.85 -10.94
C LEU A 179 16.71 -19.44 -12.41
N ALA A 180 16.35 -18.18 -12.66
CA ALA A 180 16.26 -17.64 -14.01
C ALA A 180 17.61 -17.73 -14.74
N GLY A 181 18.70 -17.30 -14.08
CA GLY A 181 20.06 -17.39 -14.62
C GLY A 181 20.48 -18.82 -14.98
N LEU A 182 20.18 -19.78 -14.11
CA LEU A 182 20.42 -21.21 -14.35
C LEU A 182 19.61 -21.74 -15.56
N GLY A 183 18.35 -21.33 -15.69
CA GLY A 183 17.50 -21.68 -16.83
C GLY A 183 18.05 -21.19 -18.17
N PHE A 184 18.56 -19.95 -18.23
CA PHE A 184 19.20 -19.41 -19.42
C PHE A 184 20.56 -20.06 -19.72
N ALA A 185 21.35 -20.39 -18.69
CA ALA A 185 22.63 -21.08 -18.85
C ALA A 185 22.46 -22.51 -19.40
N GLY A 186 21.41 -23.22 -19.00
CA GLY A 186 21.09 -24.57 -19.48
C GLY A 186 20.70 -24.65 -20.96
N ARG A 187 20.08 -23.60 -21.52
CA ARG A 187 19.65 -23.56 -22.93
C ARG A 187 20.80 -23.43 -23.93
N LYS A 188 21.98 -22.92 -23.51
CA LYS A 188 23.12 -22.72 -24.42
C LYS A 188 23.84 -24.00 -24.85
N LYS A 189 23.49 -25.18 -24.31
CA LYS A 189 24.15 -26.46 -24.67
C LYS A 189 23.46 -27.25 -25.80
N LYS A 190 22.44 -26.70 -26.47
CA LYS A 190 21.70 -27.38 -27.56
C LYS A 190 21.75 -26.66 -28.93
N ALA A 191 22.75 -25.82 -29.18
CA ALA A 191 23.00 -25.23 -30.50
C ALA A 191 24.37 -25.65 -31.03
#